data_AF-A0A940QYB8-F1
#
_entry.id   AF-A0A940QYB8-F1
#
_cell.length_a   1.000
_cell.length_b   1.000
_cell.length_c   1.000
_cell.angle_alpha   90.00
_cell.angle_beta   90.00
_cell.angle_gamma   90.00
#
_symmetry.space_group_name_H-M   'P 1'
#
loop_
_entity.id
_entity.type
_entity.pdbx_description
1 polymer ?
#
loop_
_entity_poly.entity_id
_entity_poly.type
_entity_poly.pdbx_seq_one_letter_code
_entity_poly.pdbx_strand_id
1 'polypeptide(L)'
;MESRKSLFRGLVIIASTLFLAFLIGCGGGGGGTTSGGGTTPTVSGTISGTAVKGPVSGATVTAFAINNGVMGSQIGSGQTDGQGNFSMQVGDYAGPVMLRMTGGTYTDEATGTSMPIQQSDVMTCVIPSMAAGSTVNGIQMTPLTSMAQTMAQEMSGGMTPANITTANGAVGNYFMVNDILHTQPMNPLMQGAGSGADQNMRDYGMAMAAISQYAKTTGIQFSSGMVTAMMNDASDGHMNGMIGNSSVQMGGGMMGGNMMQPNAGTSGLASAMTQFVNAQMNKSGLTVGDMQSLINKLMASNGNIQ
;
A
#
# COMPACT_ATOMS: atom_id res chain seq x y z
N MET A 1 36.55 -28.72 48.91
CA MET A 1 37.74 -27.87 48.74
C MET A 1 37.31 -26.64 47.93
N GLU A 2 36.89 -25.61 48.66
CA GLU A 2 37.44 -24.22 48.65
C GLU A 2 36.81 -23.40 47.51
N SER A 3 35.86 -22.46 47.69
CA SER A 3 35.63 -21.36 48.65
C SER A 3 36.81 -20.40 48.79
N ARG A 4 36.73 -19.22 48.15
CA ARG A 4 37.21 -17.94 48.74
C ARG A 4 36.32 -16.74 48.34
N LYS A 5 35.91 -16.04 49.39
CA LYS A 5 35.20 -14.76 49.49
C LYS A 5 36.21 -13.61 49.68
N SER A 6 35.84 -12.37 49.37
CA SER A 6 36.32 -11.09 49.96
C SER A 6 35.77 -9.94 49.08
N LEU A 7 34.85 -9.01 49.42
CA LEU A 7 34.51 -8.17 50.59
C LEU A 7 35.57 -7.12 51.00
N PHE A 8 35.35 -5.84 50.65
CA PHE A 8 35.71 -4.62 51.43
C PHE A 8 34.85 -3.45 50.89
N ARG A 9 33.83 -2.92 51.60
CA ARG A 9 33.84 -1.87 52.66
C ARG A 9 34.51 -0.57 52.14
N GLY A 10 33.89 0.61 52.05
CA GLY A 10 32.78 1.25 52.76
C GLY A 10 33.33 2.50 53.48
N LEU A 11 32.81 3.70 53.20
CA LEU A 11 32.93 4.85 54.11
C LEU A 11 31.85 5.91 53.83
N VAL A 12 31.07 6.21 54.87
CA VAL A 12 30.07 7.27 55.05
C VAL A 12 30.55 8.10 56.25
N ILE A 13 30.50 9.43 56.20
CA ILE A 13 30.53 10.42 57.31
C ILE A 13 30.11 11.77 56.67
N ILE A 14 28.93 12.38 56.90
CA ILE A 14 28.33 13.11 58.06
C ILE A 14 28.28 14.65 57.81
N ALA A 15 27.12 15.18 58.20
CA ALA A 15 26.52 16.52 58.15
C ALA A 15 27.26 17.70 58.80
N SER A 16 26.83 18.93 58.43
CA SER A 16 26.69 20.21 59.20
C SER A 16 26.72 21.38 58.19
N THR A 17 26.02 22.52 58.26
CA THR A 17 25.17 23.21 59.25
C THR A 17 24.46 24.40 58.58
N LEU A 18 23.34 24.81 59.17
CA LEU A 18 22.48 25.97 58.94
C LEU A 18 23.18 27.33 59.20
N PHE A 19 22.91 28.39 58.40
CA PHE A 19 22.70 29.78 58.90
C PHE A 19 22.18 30.76 57.82
N LEU A 20 21.37 31.72 58.27
CA LEU A 20 20.54 32.68 57.54
C LEU A 20 21.14 34.10 57.64
N ALA A 21 21.10 34.93 56.59
CA ALA A 21 20.80 36.39 56.65
C ALA A 21 21.10 37.14 55.33
N PHE A 22 20.26 38.13 55.07
CA PHE A 22 20.15 39.00 53.89
C PHE A 22 21.34 39.96 53.66
N LEU A 23 21.68 40.19 52.40
CA LEU A 23 22.07 41.52 51.91
C LEU A 23 21.38 41.83 50.58
N ILE A 24 20.75 43.00 50.55
CA ILE A 24 20.19 43.68 49.38
C ILE A 24 21.36 44.19 48.54
N GLY A 25 21.42 43.78 47.28
CA GLY A 25 22.31 44.32 46.26
C GLY A 25 21.51 44.69 45.02
N CYS A 26 21.23 45.97 44.84
CA CYS A 26 20.72 46.54 43.60
C CYS A 26 21.92 46.81 42.68
N GLY A 27 21.91 46.17 41.51
CA GLY A 27 22.86 46.37 40.41
C GLY A 27 22.63 45.22 39.42
N GLY A 28 22.36 45.39 38.13
CA GLY A 28 22.58 46.50 37.25
C GLY A 28 23.22 45.95 35.97
N GLY A 29 22.39 45.62 34.97
CA GLY A 29 22.75 45.55 33.54
C GLY A 29 23.60 44.37 33.05
N GLY A 30 23.13 43.69 32.00
CA GLY A 30 23.96 42.83 31.16
C GLY A 30 23.19 41.68 30.51
N GLY A 31 22.63 41.94 29.32
CA GLY A 31 21.93 40.93 28.53
C GLY A 31 22.81 39.75 28.17
N GLY A 32 22.25 38.56 28.39
CA GLY A 32 22.79 37.28 27.98
C GLY A 32 21.66 36.29 27.96
N THR A 33 20.77 36.41 26.98
CA THR A 33 19.76 35.40 26.69
C THR A 33 20.50 34.12 26.32
N THR A 34 20.60 33.19 27.26
CA THR A 34 20.76 31.78 26.93
C THR A 34 19.46 31.34 26.30
N SER A 35 19.39 31.50 24.97
CA SER A 35 18.40 30.83 24.15
C SER A 35 18.58 29.34 24.36
N GLY A 36 17.84 28.81 25.34
CA GLY A 36 17.42 27.42 25.31
C GLY A 36 16.65 27.28 24.01
N GLY A 37 17.35 26.86 22.96
CA GLY A 37 16.75 26.39 21.73
C GLY A 37 15.96 25.15 22.09
N GLY A 38 14.75 25.36 22.59
CA GLY A 38 13.72 24.35 22.58
C GLY A 38 13.61 23.96 21.12
N THR A 39 14.11 22.77 20.81
CA THR A 39 13.81 22.10 19.56
C THR A 39 12.29 22.13 19.47
N THR A 40 11.75 22.99 18.60
CA THR A 40 10.35 22.86 18.18
C THR A 40 10.20 21.39 17.81
N PRO A 41 9.28 20.63 18.45
CA PRO A 41 9.20 19.20 18.19
C PRO A 41 9.11 19.02 16.69
N THR A 42 10.09 18.32 16.10
CA THR A 42 10.07 18.01 14.68
C THR A 42 8.80 17.20 14.46
N VAL A 43 7.83 17.81 13.77
CA VAL A 43 6.57 17.15 13.45
C VAL A 43 6.92 16.06 12.46
N SER A 44 7.03 14.81 12.93
CA SER A 44 7.42 13.66 12.11
C SER A 44 6.19 12.84 11.74
N GLY A 45 5.36 13.37 10.84
CA GLY A 45 4.33 12.56 10.20
C GLY A 45 4.98 11.42 9.43
N THR A 46 4.37 10.23 9.48
CA THR A 46 4.92 9.03 8.85
C THR A 46 3.84 8.28 8.12
N ILE A 47 4.17 7.74 6.94
CA ILE A 47 3.33 6.77 6.24
C ILE A 47 4.09 5.46 6.18
N SER A 48 3.45 4.36 6.58
CA SER A 48 3.98 3.01 6.46
C SER A 48 2.93 2.04 5.91
N GLY A 49 3.41 0.97 5.29
CA GLY A 49 2.55 0.04 4.58
C GLY A 49 3.32 -1.10 3.92
N THR A 50 2.61 -1.83 3.05
CA THR A 50 3.15 -2.97 2.31
C THR A 50 2.74 -2.85 0.84
N ALA A 51 3.70 -3.03 -0.08
CA ALA A 51 3.43 -3.14 -1.51
C ALA A 51 3.29 -4.61 -1.92
N VAL A 52 2.15 -4.97 -2.52
CA VAL A 52 1.78 -6.36 -2.82
C VAL A 52 1.26 -6.53 -4.25
N LYS A 53 2.03 -7.28 -5.03
CA LYS A 53 1.70 -8.04 -6.25
C LYS A 53 2.46 -9.38 -6.13
N GLY A 54 2.29 -10.03 -4.98
CA GLY A 54 3.40 -10.65 -4.23
C GLY A 54 4.22 -9.57 -3.51
N PRO A 55 4.82 -9.82 -2.33
CA PRO A 55 5.65 -8.81 -1.66
C PRO A 55 6.68 -8.20 -2.62
N VAL A 56 6.58 -6.89 -2.89
CA VAL A 56 7.43 -6.23 -3.88
C VAL A 56 8.70 -5.73 -3.20
N SER A 57 9.84 -6.35 -3.50
CA SER A 57 11.13 -6.03 -2.91
C SER A 57 11.90 -4.99 -3.71
N GLY A 58 12.52 -4.02 -3.01
CA GLY A 58 13.44 -3.04 -3.61
C GLY A 58 12.79 -2.00 -4.52
N ALA A 59 11.49 -1.76 -4.35
CA ALA A 59 10.77 -0.72 -5.07
C ALA A 59 10.93 0.64 -4.38
N THR A 60 10.91 1.72 -5.17
CA THR A 60 10.84 3.08 -4.62
C THR A 60 9.38 3.47 -4.48
N VAL A 61 8.99 3.86 -3.26
CA VAL A 61 7.67 4.42 -2.96
C VAL A 61 7.82 5.91 -2.73
N THR A 62 7.05 6.71 -3.44
CA THR A 62 7.06 8.18 -3.32
C THR A 62 5.66 8.67 -2.97
N ALA A 63 5.57 9.52 -1.95
CA ALA A 63 4.34 10.20 -1.56
C ALA A 63 4.27 11.57 -2.23
N PHE A 64 3.12 11.88 -2.81
CA PHE A 64 2.79 13.16 -3.41
C PHE A 64 1.58 13.76 -2.70
N ALA A 65 1.64 15.06 -2.44
CA ALA A 65 0.46 15.85 -2.09
C ALA A 65 -0.56 15.77 -3.23
N ILE A 66 -1.85 15.84 -2.93
CA ILE A 66 -2.88 16.05 -3.95
C ILE A 66 -3.44 17.47 -3.79
N ASN A 67 -3.33 18.27 -4.84
CA ASN A 67 -3.75 19.67 -4.88
C ASN A 67 -4.82 19.85 -5.95
N ASN A 68 -6.02 20.31 -5.58
CA ASN A 68 -7.13 20.51 -6.52
C ASN A 68 -7.43 19.27 -7.38
N GLY A 69 -7.39 18.09 -6.77
CA GLY A 69 -7.69 16.82 -7.42
C GLY A 69 -6.58 16.25 -8.33
N VAL A 70 -5.43 16.92 -8.44
CA VAL A 70 -4.30 16.44 -9.24
C VAL A 70 -3.07 16.18 -8.37
N MET A 71 -2.19 15.30 -8.85
CA MET A 71 -0.91 15.02 -8.22
C MET A 71 -0.07 16.31 -8.12
N GLY A 72 0.36 16.65 -6.91
CA GLY A 72 1.14 17.83 -6.58
C GLY A 72 2.61 17.51 -6.27
N SER A 73 3.20 18.28 -5.36
CA SER A 73 4.61 18.12 -4.97
C SER A 73 4.85 16.79 -4.25
N GLN A 74 6.04 16.22 -4.45
CA GLN A 74 6.53 15.15 -3.61
C GLN A 74 6.67 15.64 -2.16
N ILE A 75 6.21 14.82 -1.21
CA ILE A 75 6.23 15.12 0.24
C ILE A 75 7.01 14.07 1.04
N GLY A 76 7.37 12.94 0.44
CA GLY A 76 8.15 11.90 1.10
C GLY A 76 8.56 10.80 0.13
N SER A 77 9.54 9.99 0.52
CA SER A 77 9.96 8.81 -0.24
C SER A 77 10.56 7.77 0.69
N GLY A 78 10.43 6.50 0.31
CA GLY A 78 11.01 5.34 0.99
C GLY A 78 11.23 4.20 0.01
N GLN A 79 11.77 3.09 0.50
CA GLN A 79 11.96 1.87 -0.28
C GLN A 79 11.25 0.69 0.39
N THR A 80 10.81 -0.27 -0.41
CA THR A 80 10.28 -1.53 0.12
C THR A 80 11.40 -2.48 0.51
N ASP A 81 11.24 -3.14 1.66
CA ASP A 81 12.10 -4.24 2.08
C ASP A 81 11.78 -5.56 1.33
N GLY A 82 12.47 -6.65 1.69
CA GLY A 82 12.25 -7.96 1.08
C GLY A 82 10.87 -8.57 1.32
N GLN A 83 10.10 -8.02 2.26
CA GLN A 83 8.72 -8.40 2.58
C GLN A 83 7.72 -7.37 2.03
N GLY A 84 8.18 -6.42 1.20
CA GLY A 84 7.35 -5.38 0.60
C GLY A 84 6.99 -4.24 1.54
N ASN A 85 7.48 -4.23 2.78
CA ASN A 85 7.14 -3.18 3.73
C ASN A 85 7.91 -1.91 3.41
N PHE A 86 7.26 -0.76 3.54
CA PHE A 86 7.89 0.54 3.42
C PHE A 86 7.50 1.44 4.60
N SER A 87 8.36 2.41 4.86
CA SER A 87 8.07 3.53 5.76
C SER A 87 8.75 4.79 5.21
N MET A 88 8.10 5.93 5.35
CA MET A 88 8.65 7.23 4.98
C MET A 88 8.15 8.33 5.91
N GLN A 89 8.98 9.35 6.08
CA GLN A 89 8.57 10.58 6.74
C GLN A 89 7.92 11.53 5.73
N VAL A 90 6.84 12.19 6.17
CA VAL A 90 6.07 13.18 5.41
C VAL A 90 5.91 14.49 6.18
N GLY A 91 6.59 14.63 7.32
CA GLY A 91 6.66 15.88 8.07
C GLY A 91 5.32 16.33 8.65
N ASP A 92 5.02 17.61 8.49
CA ASP A 92 3.79 18.25 8.93
C ASP A 92 2.70 18.29 7.83
N TYR A 93 2.86 17.53 6.74
CA TYR A 93 1.87 17.50 5.68
C TYR A 93 0.48 17.09 6.20
N ALA A 94 -0.54 17.81 5.74
CA ALA A 94 -1.94 17.51 5.98
C ALA A 94 -2.74 17.59 4.68
N GLY A 95 -3.66 16.65 4.48
CA GLY A 95 -4.48 16.56 3.26
C GLY A 95 -4.43 15.20 2.58
N PRO A 96 -5.04 15.08 1.39
CA PRO A 96 -5.03 13.84 0.60
C PRO A 96 -3.64 13.52 0.02
N VAL A 97 -3.28 12.24 0.00
CA VAL A 97 -1.96 11.77 -0.46
C VAL A 97 -2.12 10.73 -1.56
N MET A 98 -1.31 10.84 -2.61
CA MET A 98 -1.08 9.76 -3.57
C MET A 98 0.25 9.10 -3.27
N LEU A 99 0.26 7.79 -3.06
CA LEU A 99 1.49 7.01 -3.10
C LEU A 99 1.67 6.44 -4.51
N ARG A 100 2.90 6.47 -5.00
CA ARG A 100 3.29 5.86 -6.27
C ARG A 100 4.55 5.03 -6.06
N MET A 101 4.49 3.77 -6.49
CA MET A 101 5.61 2.85 -6.48
C MET A 101 6.11 2.60 -7.89
N THR A 102 7.44 2.54 -8.03
CA THR A 102 8.14 2.18 -9.27
C THR A 102 9.25 1.19 -8.98
N GLY A 103 9.53 0.33 -9.96
CA GLY A 103 10.59 -0.67 -9.89
C GLY A 103 10.33 -1.76 -8.85
N GLY A 104 11.42 -2.44 -8.45
CA GLY A 104 11.37 -3.60 -7.57
C GLY A 104 11.01 -4.90 -8.29
N THR A 105 11.05 -5.99 -7.54
CA THR A 105 10.78 -7.35 -8.01
C THR A 105 9.83 -8.07 -7.07
N TYR A 106 8.99 -8.93 -7.62
CA TYR A 106 8.02 -9.72 -6.86
C TYR A 106 8.02 -11.17 -7.36
N THR A 107 7.53 -12.09 -6.55
CA THR A 107 7.18 -13.44 -7.01
C THR A 107 5.76 -13.42 -7.54
N ASP A 108 5.60 -13.62 -8.85
CA ASP A 108 4.30 -13.64 -9.50
C ASP A 108 3.46 -14.83 -9.03
N GLU A 109 2.20 -14.59 -8.69
CA GLU A 109 1.33 -15.57 -8.04
C GLU A 109 1.06 -16.77 -8.95
N ALA A 110 0.70 -16.55 -10.21
CA ALA A 110 0.28 -17.62 -11.12
C ALA A 110 1.43 -18.43 -11.72
N THR A 111 2.64 -17.86 -11.79
CA THR A 111 3.82 -18.55 -12.34
C THR A 111 4.79 -19.03 -11.26
N GLY A 112 4.80 -18.41 -10.07
CA GLY A 112 5.79 -18.66 -9.03
C GLY A 112 7.18 -18.14 -9.35
N THR A 113 7.33 -17.36 -10.42
CA THR A 113 8.63 -16.85 -10.88
C THR A 113 8.85 -15.42 -10.41
N SER A 114 10.11 -15.05 -10.19
CA SER A 114 10.47 -13.67 -9.86
C SER A 114 10.38 -12.80 -11.11
N MET A 115 9.60 -11.72 -11.04
CA MET A 115 9.38 -10.76 -12.12
C MET A 115 9.69 -9.34 -11.64
N PRO A 116 10.27 -8.47 -12.49
CA PRO A 116 10.36 -7.05 -12.21
C PRO A 116 8.99 -6.37 -12.42
N ILE A 117 8.73 -5.29 -11.68
CA ILE A 117 7.79 -4.27 -12.14
C ILE A 117 8.45 -3.56 -13.33
N GLN A 118 7.83 -3.58 -14.51
CA GLN A 118 8.44 -2.98 -15.70
C GLN A 118 8.61 -1.46 -15.53
N GLN A 119 9.58 -0.88 -16.21
CA GLN A 119 9.96 0.52 -16.04
C GLN A 119 8.84 1.52 -16.38
N SER A 120 7.91 1.14 -17.25
CA SER A 120 6.72 1.93 -17.59
C SER A 120 5.53 1.69 -16.67
N ASP A 121 5.59 0.65 -15.83
CA ASP A 121 4.50 0.28 -14.93
C ASP A 121 4.67 0.94 -13.57
N VAL A 122 3.54 1.23 -12.93
CA VAL A 122 3.46 1.80 -11.59
C VAL A 122 2.41 1.03 -10.79
N MET A 123 2.54 1.03 -9.47
CA MET A 123 1.39 0.77 -8.59
C MET A 123 1.15 2.01 -7.75
N THR A 124 -0.11 2.28 -7.45
CA THR A 124 -0.54 3.50 -6.76
C THR A 124 -1.56 3.17 -5.67
N CYS A 125 -1.70 4.10 -4.73
CA CYS A 125 -2.86 4.15 -3.83
C CYS A 125 -3.12 5.60 -3.44
N VAL A 126 -4.35 5.89 -3.01
CA VAL A 126 -4.76 7.23 -2.58
C VAL A 126 -5.35 7.19 -1.18
N ILE A 127 -4.81 8.03 -0.30
CA ILE A 127 -5.24 8.20 1.08
C ILE A 127 -6.08 9.48 1.12
N PRO A 128 -7.37 9.43 1.55
CA PRO A 128 -8.29 10.56 1.41
C PRO A 128 -7.92 11.77 2.26
N SER A 129 -7.25 11.53 3.40
CA SER A 129 -6.79 12.58 4.29
C SER A 129 -5.75 12.03 5.26
N MET A 130 -4.76 12.86 5.61
CA MET A 130 -3.91 12.70 6.77
C MET A 130 -3.83 14.00 7.55
N ALA A 131 -3.70 13.91 8.88
CA ALA A 131 -3.48 15.07 9.74
C ALA A 131 -1.98 15.39 9.83
N ALA A 132 -1.65 16.68 10.00
CA ALA A 132 -0.27 17.13 10.19
C ALA A 132 0.41 16.37 11.33
N GLY A 133 1.57 15.78 11.07
CA GLY A 133 2.32 15.02 12.08
C GLY A 133 1.74 13.67 12.48
N SER A 134 0.69 13.20 11.80
CA SER A 134 0.09 11.90 12.11
C SER A 134 0.93 10.74 11.56
N THR A 135 0.82 9.61 12.25
CA THR A 135 1.32 8.32 11.78
C THR A 135 0.18 7.54 11.13
N VAL A 136 0.30 7.30 9.83
CA VAL A 136 -0.60 6.45 9.04
C VAL A 136 0.12 5.13 8.79
N ASN A 137 -0.44 4.02 9.26
CA ASN A 137 0.17 2.70 9.18
C ASN A 137 -0.73 1.71 8.44
N GLY A 138 -0.12 0.64 7.93
CA GLY A 138 -0.84 -0.50 7.37
C GLY A 138 -1.43 -0.23 5.98
N ILE A 139 -0.93 0.80 5.27
CA ILE A 139 -1.39 1.09 3.91
C ILE A 139 -0.99 -0.04 2.96
N GLN A 140 -1.97 -0.56 2.23
CA GLN A 140 -1.74 -1.57 1.20
C GLN A 140 -1.59 -0.86 -0.15
N MET A 141 -0.49 -1.11 -0.83
CA MET A 141 -0.32 -0.70 -2.21
C MET A 141 -0.40 -1.93 -3.12
N THR A 142 -1.48 -2.04 -3.86
CA THR A 142 -1.83 -3.24 -4.63
C THR A 142 -2.40 -2.87 -5.99
N PRO A 143 -2.62 -3.83 -6.90
CA PRO A 143 -3.41 -3.60 -8.10
C PRO A 143 -4.78 -2.96 -7.85
N LEU A 144 -5.47 -3.33 -6.76
CA LEU A 144 -6.81 -2.84 -6.45
C LEU A 144 -6.79 -1.38 -5.98
N THR A 145 -5.84 -1.00 -5.12
CA THR A 145 -5.69 0.42 -4.76
C THR A 145 -5.24 1.27 -5.93
N SER A 146 -4.55 0.67 -6.90
CA SER A 146 -4.13 1.37 -8.12
C SER A 146 -5.32 1.63 -9.04
N MET A 147 -6.22 0.64 -9.21
CA MET A 147 -7.51 0.83 -9.90
C MET A 147 -8.36 1.90 -9.23
N ALA A 148 -8.43 1.92 -7.89
CA ALA A 148 -9.17 2.96 -7.17
C ALA A 148 -8.57 4.36 -7.38
N GLN A 149 -7.24 4.46 -7.45
CA GLN A 149 -6.57 5.73 -7.74
C GLN A 149 -6.88 6.24 -9.15
N THR A 150 -6.77 5.40 -10.19
CA THR A 150 -7.06 5.82 -11.57
C THR A 150 -8.52 6.19 -11.75
N MET A 151 -9.44 5.44 -11.14
CA MET A 151 -10.86 5.79 -11.09
C MET A 151 -11.08 7.16 -10.42
N ALA A 152 -10.50 7.41 -9.24
CA ALA A 152 -10.63 8.70 -8.56
C ALA A 152 -10.06 9.87 -9.38
N GLN A 153 -9.01 9.63 -10.17
CA GLN A 153 -8.39 10.64 -11.02
C GLN A 153 -9.30 11.07 -12.18
N GLU A 154 -10.06 10.16 -12.75
CA GLU A 154 -10.98 10.44 -13.87
C GLU A 154 -12.37 10.92 -13.42
N MET A 155 -12.69 10.81 -12.12
CA MET A 155 -13.89 11.43 -11.57
C MET A 155 -13.86 12.96 -11.72
N SER A 156 -15.03 13.57 -11.86
CA SER A 156 -15.15 15.04 -11.94
C SER A 156 -14.52 15.71 -10.72
N GLY A 157 -13.60 16.64 -10.96
CA GLY A 157 -12.79 17.30 -9.93
C GLY A 157 -11.54 16.53 -9.49
N GLY A 158 -11.25 15.37 -10.09
CA GLY A 158 -10.07 14.55 -9.83
C GLY A 158 -10.06 13.91 -8.44
N MET A 159 -8.86 13.64 -7.92
CA MET A 159 -8.63 12.95 -6.63
C MET A 159 -8.96 13.82 -5.41
N THR A 160 -10.17 14.35 -5.31
CA THR A 160 -10.67 15.00 -4.08
C THR A 160 -10.81 13.96 -2.95
N PRO A 161 -10.78 14.35 -1.66
CA PRO A 161 -11.01 13.41 -0.55
C PRO A 161 -12.31 12.59 -0.69
N ALA A 162 -13.37 13.21 -1.22
CA ALA A 162 -14.63 12.53 -1.49
C ALA A 162 -14.48 11.49 -2.61
N ASN A 163 -13.91 11.87 -3.75
CA ASN A 163 -13.70 10.94 -4.88
C ASN A 163 -12.75 9.80 -4.52
N ILE A 164 -11.70 10.05 -3.73
CA ILE A 164 -10.81 9.01 -3.20
C ILE A 164 -11.60 8.00 -2.35
N THR A 165 -12.43 8.50 -1.43
CA THR A 165 -13.24 7.64 -0.56
C THR A 165 -14.24 6.82 -1.38
N THR A 166 -14.91 7.45 -2.35
CA THR A 166 -15.84 6.77 -3.26
C THR A 166 -15.16 5.69 -4.10
N ALA A 167 -14.03 5.99 -4.73
CA ALA A 167 -13.33 5.04 -5.58
C ALA A 167 -12.74 3.86 -4.79
N ASN A 168 -12.15 4.12 -3.62
CA ASN A 168 -11.67 3.05 -2.74
C ASN A 168 -12.81 2.11 -2.32
N GLY A 169 -13.97 2.68 -1.93
CA GLY A 169 -15.14 1.90 -1.58
C GLY A 169 -15.75 1.14 -2.77
N ALA A 170 -15.81 1.75 -3.95
CA ALA A 170 -16.39 1.15 -5.14
C ALA A 170 -15.56 -0.03 -5.65
N VAL A 171 -14.24 0.14 -5.78
CA VAL A 171 -13.32 -0.95 -6.16
C VAL A 171 -13.32 -2.04 -5.10
N GLY A 172 -13.28 -1.67 -3.81
CA GLY A 172 -13.39 -2.63 -2.71
C GLY A 172 -14.67 -3.48 -2.81
N ASN A 173 -15.81 -2.82 -2.96
CA ASN A 173 -17.10 -3.50 -3.14
C ASN A 173 -17.10 -4.42 -4.36
N TYR A 174 -16.53 -3.99 -5.49
CA TYR A 174 -16.45 -4.80 -6.71
C TYR A 174 -15.75 -6.14 -6.45
N PHE A 175 -14.66 -6.13 -5.68
CA PHE A 175 -13.87 -7.31 -5.31
C PHE A 175 -14.24 -7.95 -3.96
N MET A 176 -15.34 -7.52 -3.33
CA MET A 176 -15.77 -8.00 -2.00
C MET A 176 -14.74 -7.76 -0.88
N VAL A 177 -13.98 -6.67 -0.98
CA VAL A 177 -13.02 -6.21 0.03
C VAL A 177 -13.52 -4.89 0.64
N ASN A 178 -13.90 -4.90 1.92
CA ASN A 178 -14.50 -3.76 2.60
C ASN A 178 -13.56 -2.54 2.68
N ASP A 179 -12.25 -2.78 2.88
CA ASP A 179 -11.23 -1.74 2.97
C ASP A 179 -9.97 -2.18 2.25
N ILE A 180 -9.81 -1.78 0.99
CA ILE A 180 -8.64 -2.10 0.18
C ILE A 180 -7.36 -1.37 0.63
N LEU A 181 -7.47 -0.30 1.43
CA LEU A 181 -6.31 0.46 1.92
C LEU A 181 -5.69 -0.18 3.16
N HIS A 182 -6.47 -0.81 4.04
CA HIS A 182 -5.95 -1.36 5.31
C HIS A 182 -6.09 -2.88 5.44
N THR A 183 -6.85 -3.54 4.58
CA THR A 183 -6.92 -5.02 4.59
C THR A 183 -5.69 -5.60 3.91
N GLN A 184 -4.79 -6.21 4.68
CA GLN A 184 -3.65 -6.91 4.11
C GLN A 184 -4.11 -8.11 3.26
N PRO A 185 -3.76 -8.17 1.96
CA PRO A 185 -4.13 -9.33 1.15
C PRO A 185 -3.41 -10.59 1.62
N MET A 186 -4.14 -11.71 1.66
CA MET A 186 -3.54 -13.02 1.89
C MET A 186 -2.55 -13.36 0.78
N ASN A 187 -1.36 -13.84 1.13
CA ASN A 187 -0.40 -14.35 0.14
C ASN A 187 -0.75 -15.81 -0.23
N PRO A 188 -1.23 -16.09 -1.46
CA PRO A 188 -1.66 -17.44 -1.83
C PRO A 188 -0.49 -18.42 -2.03
N LEU A 189 0.75 -17.91 -2.10
CA LEU A 189 1.96 -18.73 -2.23
C LEU A 189 2.47 -19.24 -0.88
N MET A 190 1.90 -18.77 0.23
CA MET A 190 2.25 -19.22 1.57
C MET A 190 1.39 -20.42 1.97
N GLN A 191 2.05 -21.50 2.43
CA GLN A 191 1.38 -22.74 2.76
C GLN A 191 0.36 -22.54 3.90
N GLY A 192 -0.90 -22.92 3.66
CA GLY A 192 -1.97 -22.86 4.66
C GLY A 192 -2.45 -21.44 5.00
N ALA A 193 -2.03 -20.42 4.26
CA ALA A 193 -2.37 -19.02 4.56
C ALA A 193 -3.88 -18.74 4.59
N GLY A 194 -4.70 -19.56 3.92
CA GLY A 194 -6.15 -19.46 3.93
C GLY A 194 -6.78 -19.69 5.29
N SER A 195 -6.21 -20.57 6.14
CA SER A 195 -6.85 -20.91 7.42
C SER A 195 -6.82 -19.76 8.44
N GLY A 196 -5.81 -18.88 8.36
CA GLY A 196 -5.64 -17.74 9.25
C GLY A 196 -6.17 -16.42 8.69
N ALA A 197 -6.52 -16.38 7.40
CA ALA A 197 -7.06 -15.20 6.74
C ALA A 197 -8.58 -15.11 6.93
N ASP A 198 -9.10 -13.91 7.19
CA ASP A 198 -10.53 -13.64 7.07
C ASP A 198 -10.97 -13.54 5.60
N GLN A 199 -12.28 -13.45 5.35
CA GLN A 199 -12.79 -13.45 3.97
C GLN A 199 -12.30 -12.25 3.15
N ASN A 200 -12.14 -11.06 3.73
CA ASN A 200 -11.65 -9.89 2.99
C ASN A 200 -10.21 -10.11 2.54
N MET A 201 -9.37 -10.64 3.44
CA MET A 201 -7.97 -10.96 3.12
C MET A 201 -7.88 -12.03 2.01
N ARG A 202 -8.76 -13.04 2.05
CA ARG A 202 -8.84 -14.11 1.03
C ARG A 202 -9.29 -13.55 -0.32
N ASP A 203 -10.39 -12.82 -0.36
CA ASP A 203 -10.95 -12.19 -1.56
C ASP A 203 -9.92 -11.27 -2.23
N TYR A 204 -9.24 -10.45 -1.42
CA TYR A 204 -8.18 -9.56 -1.90
C TYR A 204 -6.98 -10.34 -2.49
N GLY A 205 -6.44 -11.30 -1.74
CA GLY A 205 -5.30 -12.12 -2.19
C GLY A 205 -5.60 -12.88 -3.48
N MET A 206 -6.79 -13.48 -3.56
CA MET A 206 -7.20 -14.28 -4.71
C MET A 206 -7.60 -13.43 -5.91
N ALA A 207 -8.11 -12.20 -5.72
CA ALA A 207 -8.31 -11.26 -6.82
C ALA A 207 -6.98 -10.88 -7.50
N MET A 208 -5.94 -10.58 -6.72
CA MET A 208 -4.61 -10.29 -7.28
C MET A 208 -4.01 -11.51 -7.98
N ALA A 209 -4.19 -12.71 -7.42
CA ALA A 209 -3.76 -13.95 -8.04
C ALA A 209 -4.51 -14.24 -9.35
N ALA A 210 -5.80 -13.90 -9.42
CA ALA A 210 -6.59 -13.99 -10.64
C ALA A 210 -6.09 -13.03 -11.73
N ILE A 211 -5.70 -11.80 -11.37
CA ILE A 211 -5.07 -10.84 -12.31
C ILE A 211 -3.78 -11.43 -12.87
N SER A 212 -2.92 -12.00 -12.01
CA SER A 212 -1.70 -12.72 -12.42
C SER A 212 -2.01 -13.91 -13.34
N GLN A 213 -3.01 -14.73 -12.99
CA GLN A 213 -3.41 -15.89 -13.78
C GLN A 213 -3.98 -15.50 -15.14
N TYR A 214 -4.74 -14.40 -15.21
CA TYR A 214 -5.25 -13.86 -16.48
C TYR A 214 -4.10 -13.37 -17.37
N ALA A 215 -3.09 -12.71 -16.81
CA ALA A 215 -1.87 -12.32 -17.53
C ALA A 215 -1.15 -13.55 -18.13
N LYS A 216 -0.96 -14.61 -17.33
CA LYS A 216 -0.37 -15.88 -17.77
C LYS A 216 -1.18 -16.52 -18.90
N THR A 217 -2.50 -16.58 -18.76
CA THR A 217 -3.39 -17.21 -19.76
C THR A 217 -3.43 -16.43 -21.07
N THR A 218 -3.30 -15.09 -21.03
CA THR A 218 -3.28 -14.22 -22.21
C THR A 218 -1.88 -14.05 -22.83
N GLY A 219 -0.87 -14.73 -22.28
CA GLY A 219 0.51 -14.74 -22.81
C GLY A 219 1.30 -13.46 -22.53
N ILE A 220 0.89 -12.66 -21.54
CA ILE A 220 1.64 -11.48 -21.14
C ILE A 220 2.86 -11.90 -20.33
N GLN A 221 4.04 -11.46 -20.77
CA GLN A 221 5.32 -11.88 -20.18
C GLN A 221 5.51 -11.35 -18.74
N PHE A 222 5.08 -10.12 -18.47
CA PHE A 222 5.20 -9.49 -17.15
C PHE A 222 3.82 -9.12 -16.63
N SER A 223 3.41 -9.70 -15.50
CA SER A 223 2.06 -9.48 -14.98
C SER A 223 1.82 -8.05 -14.47
N SER A 224 2.86 -7.24 -14.28
CA SER A 224 2.73 -5.79 -14.04
C SER A 224 2.04 -5.07 -15.20
N GLY A 225 2.26 -5.51 -16.45
CA GLY A 225 1.59 -4.93 -17.61
C GLY A 225 0.08 -5.24 -17.65
N MET A 226 -0.36 -6.33 -17.01
CA MET A 226 -1.78 -6.61 -16.81
C MET A 226 -2.38 -5.74 -15.70
N VAL A 227 -1.62 -5.41 -14.65
CA VAL A 227 -2.05 -4.42 -13.65
C VAL A 227 -2.27 -3.06 -14.33
N THR A 228 -1.36 -2.64 -15.21
CA THR A 228 -1.53 -1.42 -16.02
C THR A 228 -2.77 -1.45 -16.90
N ALA A 229 -3.06 -2.58 -17.56
CA ALA A 229 -4.29 -2.73 -18.34
C ALA A 229 -5.55 -2.61 -17.45
N MET A 230 -5.59 -3.30 -16.31
CA MET A 230 -6.73 -3.24 -15.37
C MET A 230 -6.93 -1.84 -14.77
N MET A 231 -5.84 -1.10 -14.52
CA MET A 231 -5.92 0.30 -14.10
C MET A 231 -6.58 1.20 -15.15
N ASN A 232 -6.25 1.00 -16.43
CA ASN A 232 -6.83 1.75 -17.54
C ASN A 232 -8.30 1.37 -17.75
N ASP A 233 -8.64 0.08 -17.65
CA ASP A 233 -10.01 -0.41 -17.73
C ASP A 233 -10.86 0.25 -16.63
N ALA A 234 -10.47 0.07 -15.36
CA ALA A 234 -11.19 0.61 -14.20
C ALA A 234 -11.35 2.14 -14.17
N SER A 235 -10.53 2.87 -14.93
CA SER A 235 -10.44 4.33 -14.83
C SER A 235 -11.75 5.05 -15.16
N ASP A 236 -12.58 4.50 -16.05
CA ASP A 236 -13.87 5.09 -16.41
C ASP A 236 -15.06 4.52 -15.60
N GLY A 237 -14.75 3.80 -14.52
CA GLY A 237 -15.74 3.15 -13.65
C GLY A 237 -16.29 1.83 -14.20
N HIS A 238 -15.74 1.32 -15.31
CA HIS A 238 -16.14 0.04 -15.88
C HIS A 238 -14.96 -0.92 -16.01
N MET A 239 -15.23 -2.22 -15.94
CA MET A 239 -14.26 -3.30 -16.17
C MET A 239 -14.66 -4.06 -17.44
N ASN A 240 -14.62 -3.38 -18.59
CA ASN A 240 -15.20 -3.83 -19.85
C ASN A 240 -14.18 -3.94 -20.99
N GLY A 241 -12.89 -3.97 -20.67
CA GLY A 241 -11.77 -3.97 -21.62
C GLY A 241 -11.61 -2.67 -22.41
N MET A 242 -12.21 -1.56 -21.96
CA MET A 242 -12.19 -0.27 -22.62
C MET A 242 -11.84 0.86 -21.66
N ILE A 243 -11.31 1.95 -22.21
CA ILE A 243 -11.20 3.25 -21.57
C ILE A 243 -11.99 4.24 -22.43
N GLY A 244 -13.17 4.64 -21.93
CA GLY A 244 -14.18 5.32 -22.71
C GLY A 244 -14.60 4.47 -23.91
N ASN A 245 -14.26 4.91 -25.12
CA ASN A 245 -14.60 4.21 -26.37
C ASN A 245 -13.41 3.47 -26.99
N SER A 246 -12.24 3.47 -26.34
CA SER A 246 -11.03 2.85 -26.87
C SER A 246 -10.75 1.55 -26.13
N SER A 247 -10.46 0.46 -26.84
CA SER A 247 -10.09 -0.78 -26.17
C SER A 247 -8.71 -0.64 -25.50
N VAL A 248 -8.57 -1.23 -24.31
CA VAL A 248 -7.33 -1.22 -23.54
C VAL A 248 -6.33 -2.19 -24.15
N GLN A 249 -5.10 -1.75 -24.36
CA GLN A 249 -4.00 -2.61 -24.79
C GLN A 249 -3.37 -3.33 -23.59
N MET A 250 -3.11 -4.63 -23.72
CA MET A 250 -2.43 -5.42 -22.68
C MET A 250 -0.93 -5.57 -22.95
N GLY A 251 -0.09 -5.44 -21.92
CA GLY A 251 1.36 -5.74 -21.99
C GLY A 251 2.22 -4.59 -22.51
N GLY A 252 2.23 -3.46 -21.80
CA GLY A 252 2.91 -2.21 -22.18
C GLY A 252 4.33 -2.36 -22.77
N GLY A 253 4.58 -1.66 -23.87
CA GLY A 253 5.86 -1.63 -24.59
C GLY A 253 5.71 -1.55 -26.11
N MET A 254 6.81 -1.32 -26.83
CA MET A 254 6.89 -1.20 -28.31
C MET A 254 6.50 -2.48 -29.09
N MET A 255 6.04 -3.53 -28.39
CA MET A 255 5.55 -4.77 -28.98
C MET A 255 4.02 -4.71 -28.90
N GLY A 256 3.36 -4.40 -30.01
CA GLY A 256 1.89 -4.30 -30.10
C GLY A 256 1.20 -5.41 -29.31
N GLY A 257 0.55 -5.01 -28.23
CA GLY A 257 -0.06 -5.91 -27.26
C GLY A 257 -1.43 -6.37 -27.71
N ASN A 258 -1.87 -7.53 -27.21
CA ASN A 258 -3.24 -7.98 -27.43
C ASN A 258 -4.22 -7.00 -26.80
N MET A 259 -5.36 -6.77 -27.46
CA MET A 259 -6.43 -5.94 -26.90
C MET A 259 -7.15 -6.71 -25.78
N MET A 260 -7.44 -6.01 -24.69
CA MET A 260 -8.14 -6.55 -23.54
C MET A 260 -9.55 -6.98 -23.96
N GLN A 261 -9.94 -8.18 -23.57
CA GLN A 261 -11.26 -8.70 -23.92
C GLN A 261 -12.34 -7.99 -23.12
N PRO A 262 -13.57 -7.83 -23.65
CA PRO A 262 -14.62 -7.10 -22.94
C PRO A 262 -15.02 -7.69 -21.59
N ASN A 263 -14.71 -8.96 -21.37
CA ASN A 263 -14.98 -9.66 -20.12
C ASN A 263 -13.74 -9.84 -19.23
N ALA A 264 -12.61 -9.21 -19.55
CA ALA A 264 -11.33 -9.43 -18.88
C ALA A 264 -11.41 -9.16 -17.37
N GLY A 265 -12.06 -8.08 -16.95
CA GLY A 265 -12.28 -7.76 -15.54
C GLY A 265 -13.54 -8.39 -14.90
N THR A 266 -14.36 -9.12 -15.66
CA THR A 266 -15.61 -9.76 -15.20
C THR A 266 -15.49 -11.29 -15.22
N SER A 267 -16.23 -11.98 -16.11
CA SER A 267 -16.23 -13.44 -16.23
C SER A 267 -14.87 -14.02 -16.65
N GLY A 268 -14.04 -13.25 -17.35
CA GLY A 268 -12.65 -13.60 -17.65
C GLY A 268 -11.81 -13.69 -16.37
N LEU A 269 -11.95 -12.71 -15.48
CA LEU A 269 -11.26 -12.72 -14.19
C LEU A 269 -11.81 -13.80 -13.26
N ALA A 270 -13.13 -14.05 -13.27
CA ALA A 270 -13.74 -15.15 -12.53
C ALA A 270 -13.19 -16.52 -12.97
N SER A 271 -13.03 -16.70 -14.29
CA SER A 271 -12.42 -17.89 -14.87
C SER A 271 -10.96 -18.03 -14.46
N ALA A 272 -10.19 -16.93 -14.49
CA ALA A 272 -8.80 -16.91 -14.03
C ALA A 272 -8.67 -17.22 -12.54
N MET A 273 -9.60 -16.73 -11.71
CA MET A 273 -9.65 -17.05 -10.29
C MET A 273 -9.89 -18.55 -10.07
N THR A 274 -10.87 -19.12 -10.77
CA THR A 274 -11.15 -20.57 -10.69
C THR A 274 -9.94 -21.40 -11.16
N GLN A 275 -9.25 -20.96 -12.21
CA GLN A 275 -8.01 -21.60 -12.66
C GLN A 275 -6.91 -21.53 -11.60
N PHE A 276 -6.69 -20.34 -11.02
CA PHE A 276 -5.65 -20.14 -10.01
C PHE A 276 -5.91 -20.96 -8.74
N VAL A 277 -7.15 -20.97 -8.24
CA VAL A 277 -7.55 -21.75 -7.06
C VAL A 277 -7.19 -23.24 -7.22
N ASN A 278 -7.33 -23.78 -8.43
CA ASN A 278 -6.99 -25.17 -8.74
C ASN A 278 -5.53 -25.38 -9.17
N ALA A 279 -4.73 -24.31 -9.28
CA ALA A 279 -3.35 -24.40 -9.71
C ALA A 279 -2.43 -24.84 -8.56
N GLN A 280 -1.32 -25.51 -8.90
CA GLN A 280 -0.31 -25.91 -7.90
C GLN A 280 0.36 -24.72 -7.19
N MET A 281 0.27 -23.52 -7.77
CA MET A 281 0.77 -22.30 -7.14
C MET A 281 -0.10 -21.83 -5.98
N ASN A 282 -1.37 -22.24 -5.92
CA ASN A 282 -2.20 -21.99 -4.75
C ASN A 282 -1.77 -22.93 -3.60
N LYS A 283 -0.99 -22.39 -2.67
CA LYS A 283 -0.56 -23.08 -1.45
C LYS A 283 -1.40 -22.68 -0.23
N SER A 284 -2.32 -21.72 -0.38
CA SER A 284 -3.14 -21.19 0.72
C SER A 284 -4.03 -22.24 1.38
N GLY A 285 -4.39 -23.30 0.65
CA GLY A 285 -5.38 -24.29 1.06
C GLY A 285 -6.83 -23.89 0.76
N LEU A 286 -7.08 -22.71 0.19
CA LEU A 286 -8.40 -22.30 -0.26
C LEU A 286 -8.84 -23.10 -1.50
N THR A 287 -10.13 -23.40 -1.56
CA THR A 287 -10.81 -24.12 -2.62
C THR A 287 -11.76 -23.21 -3.40
N VAL A 288 -12.37 -23.71 -4.48
CA VAL A 288 -13.38 -22.95 -5.24
C VAL A 288 -14.57 -22.62 -4.36
N GLY A 289 -14.93 -23.51 -3.42
CA GLY A 289 -16.00 -23.28 -2.46
C GLY A 289 -15.76 -22.05 -1.58
N ASP A 290 -14.52 -21.83 -1.14
CA ASP A 290 -14.14 -20.67 -0.32
C ASP A 290 -14.22 -19.35 -1.09
N MET A 291 -14.03 -19.40 -2.42
CA MET A 291 -14.04 -18.23 -3.30
C MET A 291 -15.34 -18.07 -4.10
N GLN A 292 -16.34 -18.94 -3.86
CA GLN A 292 -17.51 -19.07 -4.74
C GLN A 292 -18.31 -17.77 -4.86
N SER A 293 -18.44 -17.02 -3.76
CA SER A 293 -19.17 -15.74 -3.73
C SER A 293 -18.54 -14.70 -4.66
N LEU A 294 -17.23 -14.52 -4.56
CA LEU A 294 -16.48 -13.58 -5.41
C LEU A 294 -16.49 -14.03 -6.87
N ILE A 295 -16.27 -15.33 -7.13
CA ILE A 295 -16.35 -15.89 -8.48
C ILE A 295 -17.72 -15.63 -9.10
N ASN A 296 -18.81 -15.92 -8.38
CA ASN A 296 -20.17 -15.69 -8.86
C ASN A 296 -20.45 -14.20 -9.13
N LYS A 297 -19.98 -13.32 -8.24
CA LYS A 297 -20.13 -11.87 -8.42
C LYS A 297 -19.46 -11.41 -9.72
N LEU A 298 -18.21 -11.81 -9.95
CA LEU A 298 -17.47 -11.45 -11.15
C LEU A 298 -18.08 -12.07 -12.42
N MET A 299 -18.59 -13.31 -12.35
CA MET A 299 -19.29 -13.95 -13.47
C MET A 299 -20.58 -13.23 -13.88
N ALA A 300 -21.33 -12.73 -12.90
CA ALA A 300 -22.60 -12.02 -13.13
C ALA A 300 -22.43 -10.51 -13.40
N SER A 301 -21.22 -9.97 -13.22
CA SER A 301 -20.92 -8.55 -13.37
C SER A 301 -21.03 -8.11 -14.83
N ASN A 302 -21.65 -6.95 -15.04
CA ASN A 302 -21.63 -6.24 -16.33
C ASN A 302 -20.44 -5.29 -16.46
N GLY A 303 -19.52 -5.29 -15.50
CA GLY A 303 -18.33 -4.44 -15.49
C GLY A 303 -18.49 -3.14 -14.70
N ASN A 304 -19.70 -2.70 -14.35
CA ASN A 304 -19.87 -1.45 -13.62
C ASN A 304 -19.32 -1.55 -12.18
N ILE A 305 -18.44 -0.62 -11.81
CA ILE A 305 -17.81 -0.53 -10.48
C ILE A 305 -18.67 0.31 -9.52
N GLN A 306 -19.48 1.23 -10.05
CA GLN A 306 -20.29 2.21 -9.28
C GLN A 306 -21.71 1.72 -8.93
#